data_AF-A0A6P8YP16-F1
#
_entry.id   AF-A0A6P8YP16-F1
#
_cell.length_a   1.000
_cell.length_b   1.000
_cell.length_c   1.000
_cell.angle_alpha   90.00
_cell.angle_beta   90.00
_cell.angle_gamma   90.00
#
_symmetry.space_group_name_H-M   'P 1'
#
loop_
_entity.id
_entity.type
_entity.pdbx_description
1 polymer ?
#
loop_
_entity_poly.entity_id
_entity_poly.type
_entity_poly.pdbx_seq_one_letter_code
_entity_poly.pdbx_strand_id
1 'polypeptide(L)'
;MEAAARPARHAAPALIAATILLGTVNTVWGLQCYECSEQPVQVNPDKPVQLCADFDGSWRYVVDCPHSTFCRKTSVELPLPNGKSIKSVKRDCAPQLHTFQALEDNNWKNKNETVTSIYNKGCSKDNAGIQATNVEYCYCQSYLCNSSKSSHDSSYSHHSDAMAVIFVFNAMKYLRSLR
;
A
#
# COMPACT_ATOMS: atom_id res chain seq x y z
N MET A 1 75.35 -6.52 -16.19
CA MET A 1 74.98 -6.93 -14.82
C MET A 1 73.58 -6.40 -14.58
N GLU A 2 72.61 -7.30 -14.67
CA GLU A 2 71.17 -7.02 -14.70
C GLU A 2 70.65 -6.85 -13.27
N ALA A 3 70.03 -5.71 -12.97
CA ALA A 3 69.43 -5.44 -11.66
C ALA A 3 67.97 -5.90 -11.65
N ALA A 4 67.69 -6.98 -10.93
CA ALA A 4 66.35 -7.51 -10.74
C ALA A 4 65.56 -6.67 -9.72
N ALA A 5 64.47 -6.06 -10.15
CA ALA A 5 63.50 -5.38 -9.28
C ALA A 5 62.58 -6.41 -8.59
N ARG A 6 62.49 -6.37 -7.25
CA ARG A 6 61.54 -7.16 -6.46
C ARG A 6 60.17 -6.45 -6.42
N PRO A 7 59.03 -7.14 -6.60
CA PRO A 7 57.73 -6.54 -6.35
C PRO A 7 57.37 -6.57 -4.86
N ALA A 8 56.90 -5.44 -4.35
CA ALA A 8 56.44 -5.25 -2.98
C ALA A 8 55.11 -6.00 -2.75
N ARG A 9 55.10 -6.91 -1.76
CA ARG A 9 53.92 -7.68 -1.32
C ARG A 9 53.19 -6.95 -0.18
N HIS A 10 52.52 -5.82 -0.43
CA HIS A 10 51.62 -5.21 0.56
C HIS A 10 50.43 -4.53 -0.09
N ALA A 11 49.51 -5.31 -0.70
CA ALA A 11 48.25 -4.78 -1.24
C ALA A 11 47.04 -5.69 -0.98
N ALA A 12 47.11 -6.56 0.04
CA ALA A 12 46.05 -7.53 0.32
C ALA A 12 45.00 -7.10 1.39
N PRO A 13 45.31 -6.33 2.45
CA PRO A 13 44.31 -6.11 3.50
C PRO A 13 43.33 -4.95 3.23
N ALA A 14 43.65 -4.01 2.33
CA ALA A 14 42.84 -2.82 2.10
C ALA A 14 41.56 -3.08 1.26
N LEU A 15 41.56 -4.14 0.43
CA LEU A 15 40.43 -4.48 -0.45
C LEU A 15 39.27 -5.18 0.28
N ILE A 16 39.55 -5.83 1.42
CA ILE A 16 38.54 -6.57 2.19
C ILE A 16 37.72 -5.61 3.08
N ALA A 17 38.32 -4.51 3.54
CA ALA A 17 37.61 -3.52 4.35
C ALA A 17 36.60 -2.68 3.54
N ALA A 18 36.86 -2.44 2.24
CA ALA A 18 35.99 -1.65 1.38
C ALA A 18 34.72 -2.39 0.93
N THR A 19 34.72 -3.73 0.93
CA THR A 19 33.58 -4.54 0.50
C THR A 19 32.52 -4.76 1.60
N ILE A 20 32.89 -4.58 2.87
CA ILE A 20 31.97 -4.77 4.01
C ILE A 20 31.11 -3.53 4.29
N LEU A 21 31.51 -2.34 3.82
CA LEU A 21 30.78 -1.08 4.08
C LEU A 21 29.62 -0.77 3.12
N LEU A 22 29.44 -1.55 2.04
CA LEU A 22 28.37 -1.32 1.05
C LEU A 22 27.07 -2.10 1.33
N GLY A 23 27.02 -2.91 2.41
CA GLY A 23 25.95 -3.89 2.63
C GLY A 23 24.72 -3.41 3.41
N THR A 24 24.68 -2.19 3.95
CA THR A 24 23.59 -1.77 4.86
C THR A 24 22.95 -0.44 4.47
N VAL A 25 22.52 -0.32 3.21
CA VAL A 25 21.44 0.63 2.91
C VAL A 25 20.11 -0.04 3.26
N ASN A 26 19.65 0.18 4.50
CA ASN A 26 18.25 -0.06 4.84
C ASN A 26 17.42 0.90 4.00
N THR A 27 17.04 0.46 2.80
CA THR A 27 16.03 1.16 2.02
C THR A 27 14.72 1.02 2.80
N VAL A 28 14.34 2.06 3.53
CA VAL A 28 13.00 2.17 4.09
C VAL A 28 12.07 2.26 2.89
N TRP A 29 11.55 1.13 2.44
CA TRP A 29 10.56 1.12 1.36
C TRP A 29 9.33 1.84 1.90
N GLY A 30 9.01 2.98 1.29
CA GLY A 30 7.79 3.72 1.59
C GLY A 30 6.58 2.84 1.31
N LEU A 31 5.50 3.04 2.07
CA LEU A 31 4.24 2.33 1.83
C LEU A 31 3.76 2.60 0.39
N GLN A 32 3.40 1.54 -0.34
CA GLN A 32 2.75 1.67 -1.64
C GLN A 32 1.29 1.29 -1.55
N CYS A 33 0.43 2.07 -2.21
CA CYS A 33 -1.00 1.88 -2.24
C CYS A 33 -1.53 2.02 -3.66
N TYR A 34 -2.77 1.57 -3.88
CA TYR A 34 -3.50 1.91 -5.10
C TYR A 34 -4.12 3.31 -4.97
N GLU A 35 -4.03 4.09 -6.04
CA GLU A 35 -4.66 5.40 -6.19
C GLU A 35 -5.59 5.41 -7.42
N CYS A 36 -6.85 5.76 -7.19
CA CYS A 36 -7.82 6.03 -8.25
C CYS A 36 -8.92 6.96 -7.74
N SER A 37 -9.51 7.71 -8.65
CA SER A 37 -10.58 8.66 -8.37
C SER A 37 -11.93 8.18 -8.91
N GLU A 38 -13.00 8.61 -8.26
CA GLU A 38 -14.38 8.39 -8.71
C GLU A 38 -14.79 9.31 -9.87
N GLN A 39 -14.12 10.45 -9.98
CA GLN A 39 -14.34 11.45 -11.02
C GLN A 39 -13.02 11.82 -11.71
N PRO A 40 -13.05 12.21 -12.99
CA PRO A 40 -11.88 12.69 -13.72
C PRO A 40 -11.51 14.11 -13.24
N VAL A 41 -11.04 14.23 -12.01
CA VAL A 41 -10.55 15.50 -11.45
C VAL A 41 -9.06 15.56 -11.70
N GLN A 42 -8.67 16.37 -12.69
CA GLN A 42 -7.27 16.64 -13.02
C GLN A 42 -6.68 17.56 -11.95
N VAL A 43 -6.14 16.98 -10.87
CA VAL A 43 -5.40 17.75 -9.85
C VAL A 43 -4.03 18.16 -10.35
N ASN A 44 -3.45 17.40 -11.30
CA ASN A 44 -2.13 17.65 -11.85
C ASN A 44 -2.16 17.42 -13.37
N PRO A 45 -1.91 18.44 -14.21
CA PRO A 45 -2.04 18.33 -15.67
C PRO A 45 -1.10 17.29 -16.30
N ASP A 46 0.00 16.95 -15.61
CA ASP A 46 1.03 16.03 -16.10
C ASP A 46 0.74 14.55 -15.79
N LYS A 47 -0.32 14.23 -15.04
CA LYS A 47 -0.67 12.85 -14.68
C LYS A 47 -2.06 12.48 -15.19
N PRO A 48 -2.22 11.39 -15.96
CA PRO A 48 -3.53 10.90 -16.34
C PRO A 48 -4.31 10.44 -15.11
N VAL A 49 -5.51 10.98 -14.91
CA VAL A 49 -6.41 10.57 -13.82
C VAL A 49 -6.86 9.14 -14.07
N GLN A 50 -6.57 8.26 -13.13
CA GLN A 50 -7.01 6.87 -13.16
C GLN A 50 -8.37 6.75 -12.48
N LEU A 51 -9.39 6.26 -13.20
CA LEU A 51 -10.73 6.09 -12.66
C LEU A 51 -10.84 4.77 -11.91
N CYS A 52 -11.48 4.78 -10.73
CA CYS A 52 -11.73 3.54 -10.00
C CYS A 52 -12.74 2.61 -10.68
N ALA A 53 -13.52 3.13 -11.64
CA ALA A 53 -14.40 2.33 -12.49
C ALA A 53 -13.61 1.32 -13.35
N ASP A 54 -12.40 1.69 -13.76
CA ASP A 54 -11.52 0.89 -14.61
C ASP A 54 -10.42 0.16 -13.80
N PHE A 55 -10.56 0.14 -12.47
CA PHE A 55 -9.55 -0.40 -11.58
C PHE A 55 -9.36 -1.91 -11.81
N ASP A 56 -8.18 -2.28 -12.30
CA ASP A 56 -7.77 -3.64 -12.61
C ASP A 56 -6.69 -4.18 -11.65
N GLY A 57 -6.25 -3.36 -10.67
CA GLY A 57 -5.15 -3.69 -9.78
C GLY A 57 -3.76 -3.69 -10.46
N SER A 58 -3.66 -3.20 -11.68
CA SER A 58 -2.38 -3.07 -12.39
C SER A 58 -1.48 -2.00 -11.77
N TRP A 59 -0.20 -2.07 -12.12
CA TRP A 59 0.84 -1.13 -11.68
C TRP A 59 0.52 0.34 -12.00
N ARG A 60 -0.35 0.61 -12.99
CA ARG A 60 -0.77 1.97 -13.38
C ARG A 60 -1.49 2.72 -12.27
N TYR A 61 -2.05 1.98 -11.31
CA TYR A 61 -2.73 2.51 -10.14
C TYR A 61 -1.82 2.58 -8.91
N VAL A 62 -0.57 2.12 -8.99
CA VAL A 62 0.32 2.06 -7.83
C VAL A 62 1.02 3.40 -7.62
N VAL A 63 0.98 3.89 -6.39
CA VAL A 63 1.65 5.12 -5.97
C VAL A 63 2.45 4.91 -4.68
N ASP A 64 3.54 5.66 -4.55
CA ASP A 64 4.30 5.75 -3.31
C ASP A 64 3.63 6.72 -2.33
N CYS A 65 3.52 6.32 -1.06
CA CYS A 65 2.91 7.09 0.02
C CYS A 65 3.94 7.49 1.09
N PRO A 66 4.86 8.43 0.82
CA PRO A 66 5.94 8.79 1.76
C PRO A 66 5.45 9.50 3.03
N HIS A 67 4.25 10.08 2.98
CA HIS A 67 3.63 10.81 4.09
C HIS A 67 2.39 10.10 4.63
N SER A 68 2.35 8.77 4.50
CA SER A 68 1.26 7.95 4.98
C SER A 68 1.75 6.62 5.54
N THR A 69 1.05 6.17 6.57
CA THR A 69 1.23 4.87 7.23
C THR A 69 0.08 3.91 6.92
N PHE A 70 -0.94 4.38 6.20
CA PHE A 70 -2.10 3.57 5.81
C PHE A 70 -2.48 3.80 4.34
N CYS A 71 -2.85 2.74 3.64
CA CYS A 71 -3.67 2.84 2.45
C CYS A 71 -5.12 3.06 2.86
N ARG A 72 -5.82 3.90 2.12
CA ARG A 72 -7.24 4.17 2.30
C ARG A 72 -8.04 3.66 1.11
N LYS A 73 -9.25 3.18 1.41
CA LYS A 73 -10.31 2.94 0.45
C LYS A 73 -11.59 3.51 0.99
N THR A 74 -12.24 4.36 0.19
CA THR A 74 -13.54 4.93 0.49
C THR A 74 -14.56 4.30 -0.44
N SER A 75 -15.65 3.77 0.11
CA SER A 75 -16.78 3.26 -0.67
C SER A 75 -18.02 4.09 -0.33
N VAL A 76 -18.71 4.60 -1.33
CA VAL A 76 -19.92 5.38 -1.18
C VAL A 76 -21.06 4.62 -1.84
N GLU A 77 -22.16 4.45 -1.12
CA GLU A 77 -23.41 3.92 -1.65
C GLU A 77 -24.52 4.95 -1.48
N LEU A 78 -25.07 5.40 -2.61
CA LEU A 78 -26.19 6.32 -2.68
C LEU A 78 -27.43 5.57 -3.18
N PRO A 79 -28.42 5.30 -2.31
CA PRO A 79 -29.69 4.74 -2.74
C PRO A 79 -30.52 5.81 -3.45
N LEU A 80 -31.10 5.42 -4.58
CA LEU A 80 -31.97 6.24 -5.41
C LEU A 80 -33.45 5.95 -5.07
N PRO A 81 -34.37 6.91 -5.24
CA PRO A 81 -35.79 6.70 -4.97
C PRO A 81 -36.45 5.59 -5.79
N ASN A 82 -35.86 5.23 -6.94
CA ASN A 82 -36.34 4.14 -7.81
C ASN A 82 -35.87 2.74 -7.36
N GLY A 83 -35.31 2.62 -6.15
CA GLY A 83 -34.81 1.36 -5.60
C GLY A 83 -33.46 0.89 -6.14
N LYS A 84 -32.81 1.66 -7.03
CA LYS A 84 -31.43 1.40 -7.46
C LYS A 84 -30.45 2.03 -6.46
N SER A 85 -29.19 1.59 -6.46
CA SER A 85 -28.11 2.30 -5.75
C SER A 85 -26.95 2.62 -6.68
N ILE A 86 -26.35 3.79 -6.48
CA ILE A 86 -25.10 4.19 -7.12
C ILE A 86 -23.97 3.86 -6.15
N LYS A 87 -22.99 3.09 -6.63
CA LYS A 87 -21.79 2.76 -5.86
C LYS A 87 -20.59 3.46 -6.46
N SER A 88 -19.84 4.15 -5.63
CA SER A 88 -18.57 4.76 -5.96
C SER A 88 -17.47 4.19 -5.07
N VAL A 89 -16.26 4.09 -5.61
CA VAL A 89 -15.06 3.71 -4.85
C VAL A 89 -13.98 4.73 -5.16
N LYS A 90 -13.24 5.12 -4.14
CA LYS A 90 -12.00 5.89 -4.22
C LYS A 90 -10.90 5.13 -3.49
N ARG A 91 -9.69 5.14 -4.03
CA ARG A 91 -8.50 4.56 -3.39
C ARG A 91 -7.40 5.61 -3.38
N ASP A 92 -6.67 5.72 -2.28
CA ASP A 92 -5.55 6.64 -2.14
C ASP A 92 -4.70 6.30 -0.91
N CYS A 93 -3.59 7.02 -0.73
CA CYS A 93 -2.87 7.09 0.54
C CYS A 93 -3.73 7.79 1.60
N ALA A 94 -3.69 7.35 2.85
CA ALA A 94 -4.40 8.04 3.93
C ALA A 94 -3.79 9.44 4.17
N PRO A 95 -4.60 10.51 4.26
CA PRO A 95 -4.08 11.87 4.41
C PRO A 95 -3.61 12.11 5.85
N GLN A 96 -2.32 11.89 6.09
CA GLN A 96 -1.68 12.02 7.40
C GLN A 96 -0.61 13.12 7.43
N LEU A 97 -0.38 13.80 6.30
CA LEU A 97 0.53 14.92 6.21
C LEU A 97 -0.07 16.14 6.90
N HIS A 98 0.57 16.58 7.98
CA HIS A 98 0.31 17.85 8.64
C HIS A 98 1.44 18.83 8.30
N THR A 99 1.09 19.97 7.72
CA THR A 99 2.04 21.04 7.39
C THR A 99 1.81 22.23 8.31
N PHE A 100 2.87 22.70 8.97
CA PHE A 100 2.83 23.81 9.91
C PHE A 100 4.09 24.68 9.79
N GLN A 101 4.06 25.88 10.39
CA GLN A 101 5.22 26.76 10.47
C GLN A 101 5.83 26.71 11.86
N ALA A 102 7.15 26.54 11.92
CA ALA A 102 7.93 26.61 13.14
C ALA A 102 8.97 27.73 13.03
N LEU A 103 9.17 28.47 14.11
CA LEU A 103 10.23 29.46 14.19
C LEU A 103 11.55 28.74 14.52
N GLU A 104 12.47 28.70 13.56
CA GLU A 104 13.82 28.14 13.72
C GLU A 104 14.84 29.18 13.27
N ASP A 105 15.85 29.45 14.10
CA ASP A 105 16.92 30.41 13.80
C ASP A 105 16.38 31.80 13.41
N ASN A 106 15.39 32.32 14.16
CA ASN A 106 14.68 33.57 13.89
C ASN A 106 13.97 33.65 12.53
N ASN A 107 13.77 32.52 11.84
CA ASN A 107 13.05 32.45 10.57
C ASN A 107 11.89 31.46 10.63
N TRP A 108 10.76 31.83 10.04
CA TRP A 108 9.64 30.91 9.88
C TRP A 108 9.98 29.86 8.82
N LYS A 109 9.98 28.58 9.20
CA LYS A 109 10.22 27.46 8.29
C LYS A 109 8.99 26.58 8.23
N ASN A 110 8.59 26.18 7.02
CA ASN A 110 7.55 25.18 6.82
C ASN A 110 8.08 23.79 7.23
N LYS A 111 7.29 23.07 8.02
CA LYS A 111 7.57 21.72 8.49
C LYS A 111 6.41 20.81 8.12
N ASN A 112 6.76 19.56 7.83
CA ASN A 112 5.83 18.50 7.47
C ASN A 112 6.00 17.36 8.48
N GLU A 113 4.89 16.91 9.03
CA GLU A 113 4.86 15.79 9.96
C GLU A 113 3.80 14.78 9.51
N THR A 114 4.11 13.49 9.59
CA THR A 114 3.14 12.43 9.33
C THR A 114 2.51 12.00 10.65
N VAL A 115 1.26 12.40 10.88
CA VAL A 115 0.55 12.12 12.13
C VAL A 115 -0.08 10.73 12.07
N THR A 116 0.54 9.76 12.74
CA THR A 116 0.16 8.35 12.64
C THR A 116 -1.12 7.99 13.41
N SER A 117 -1.48 8.77 14.43
CA SER A 117 -2.58 8.49 15.35
C SER A 117 -3.98 8.86 14.83
N ILE A 118 -4.09 9.45 13.63
CA ILE A 118 -5.37 9.92 13.08
C ILE A 118 -6.29 8.76 12.67
N TYR A 119 -5.71 7.64 12.23
CA TYR A 119 -6.46 6.52 11.65
C TYR A 119 -6.17 5.21 12.37
N ASN A 120 -7.22 4.40 12.50
CA ASN A 120 -7.13 3.04 13.02
C ASN A 120 -7.34 2.04 11.88
N LYS A 121 -6.61 0.92 11.95
CA LYS A 121 -6.78 -0.19 11.00
C LYS A 121 -8.22 -0.72 11.04
N GLY A 122 -8.80 -0.97 9.88
CA GLY A 122 -10.15 -1.54 9.75
C GLY A 122 -11.08 -0.65 8.93
N CYS A 123 -12.35 -1.04 8.86
CA CYS A 123 -13.39 -0.31 8.15
C CYS A 123 -14.39 0.29 9.14
N SER A 124 -14.72 1.56 8.94
CA SER A 124 -15.76 2.28 9.69
C SER A 124 -16.77 2.86 8.74
N LYS A 125 -18.05 2.69 9.05
CA LYS A 125 -19.15 3.32 8.31
C LYS A 125 -19.49 4.65 8.97
N ASP A 126 -19.59 5.68 8.14
CA ASP A 126 -20.10 6.97 8.51
C ASP A 126 -21.44 7.18 7.79
N ASN A 127 -22.46 7.50 8.58
CA ASN A 127 -23.77 7.87 8.06
C ASN A 127 -23.75 9.39 7.97
N ALA A 128 -23.29 9.92 6.83
CA ALA A 128 -23.39 11.36 6.58
C ALA A 128 -24.87 11.76 6.72
N GLY A 129 -25.18 12.61 7.70
CA GLY A 129 -26.54 12.89 8.19
C GLY A 129 -27.56 13.43 7.16
N ILE A 130 -27.22 13.47 5.88
CA ILE A 130 -28.13 13.73 4.76
C ILE A 130 -28.62 12.36 4.26
N GLN A 131 -29.91 12.12 4.50
CA GLN A 131 -30.68 10.91 4.17
C GLN A 131 -29.99 9.93 3.19
N ALA A 132 -29.65 8.77 3.74
CA ALA A 132 -29.40 7.50 3.07
C ALA A 132 -28.05 7.28 2.36
N THR A 133 -27.11 8.23 2.40
CA THR A 133 -25.77 7.97 1.84
C THR A 133 -24.91 7.17 2.83
N ASN A 134 -24.57 5.93 2.48
CA ASN A 134 -23.69 5.09 3.30
C ASN A 134 -22.25 5.28 2.83
N VAL A 135 -21.39 5.83 3.68
CA VAL A 135 -19.96 5.97 3.38
C VAL A 135 -19.18 5.00 4.25
N GLU A 136 -18.28 4.24 3.66
CA GLU A 136 -17.38 3.33 4.37
C GLU A 136 -15.93 3.71 4.10
N TYR A 137 -15.18 3.92 5.17
CA TYR A 137 -13.75 4.19 5.13
C TYR A 137 -12.98 2.99 5.65
N CYS A 138 -12.08 2.44 4.84
CA CYS A 138 -11.22 1.34 5.21
C CYS A 138 -9.75 1.75 5.19
N TYR A 139 -9.02 1.41 6.25
CA TYR A 139 -7.61 1.71 6.44
C TYR A 139 -6.81 0.42 6.68
N CYS A 140 -5.69 0.26 5.97
CA CYS A 140 -4.80 -0.90 6.09
C CYS A 140 -3.33 -0.49 5.90
N GLN A 141 -2.37 -1.26 6.45
CA GLN A 141 -0.96 -0.84 6.58
C GLN A 141 0.02 -1.65 5.70
N SER A 142 -0.49 -2.60 4.91
CA SER A 142 0.34 -3.48 4.10
C SER A 142 0.44 -2.97 2.67
N TYR A 143 1.50 -3.35 1.95
CA TYR A 143 1.66 -3.03 0.53
C TYR A 143 0.41 -3.38 -0.27
N LEU A 144 -0.11 -2.39 -1.00
CA LEU A 144 -1.22 -2.56 -1.94
C LEU A 144 -2.49 -3.16 -1.32
N CYS A 145 -2.67 -3.02 0.00
CA CYS A 145 -3.73 -3.68 0.76
C CYS A 145 -5.14 -3.15 0.45
N ASN A 146 -5.25 -1.97 -0.15
CA ASN A 146 -6.51 -1.35 -0.55
C ASN A 146 -7.07 -1.87 -1.89
N SER A 147 -6.57 -3.02 -2.37
CA SER A 147 -7.01 -3.69 -3.60
C SER A 147 -8.43 -4.25 -3.53
N SER A 148 -8.92 -4.61 -2.34
CA SER A 148 -10.18 -5.33 -2.17
C SER A 148 -11.36 -4.64 -2.87
N LYS A 149 -12.33 -5.40 -3.35
CA LYS A 149 -13.65 -4.89 -3.76
C LYS A 149 -14.44 -4.51 -2.50
N SER A 150 -15.40 -3.58 -2.60
CA SER A 150 -16.13 -3.06 -1.42
C SER A 150 -16.71 -4.21 -0.59
N SER A 151 -16.91 -4.00 0.71
CA SER A 151 -17.42 -5.02 1.65
C SER A 151 -18.76 -5.62 1.20
N HIS A 152 -19.45 -4.94 0.30
CA HIS A 152 -20.71 -5.35 -0.30
C HIS A 152 -20.57 -6.33 -1.49
N ASP A 153 -19.34 -6.60 -1.94
CA ASP A 153 -18.96 -7.59 -2.97
C ASP A 153 -18.21 -8.79 -2.37
N SER A 154 -18.32 -8.99 -1.06
CA SER A 154 -17.76 -10.18 -0.39
C SER A 154 -18.62 -11.41 -0.70
N SER A 155 -18.59 -11.85 -1.96
CA SER A 155 -18.67 -13.28 -2.24
C SER A 155 -17.41 -13.88 -1.63
N TYR A 156 -17.61 -14.42 -0.43
CA TYR A 156 -16.65 -15.16 0.37
C TYR A 156 -15.81 -16.06 -0.55
N SER A 157 -14.49 -15.85 -0.58
CA SER A 157 -13.58 -16.65 -1.41
C SER A 157 -13.50 -18.08 -0.84
N HIS A 158 -14.42 -18.95 -1.26
CA HIS A 158 -14.49 -20.37 -0.87
C HIS A 158 -13.35 -21.24 -1.45
N HIS A 159 -12.37 -20.65 -2.13
CA HIS A 159 -11.33 -21.41 -2.83
C HIS A 159 -10.24 -21.96 -1.90
N SER A 160 -10.00 -21.35 -0.74
CA SER A 160 -9.04 -21.88 0.24
C SER A 160 -9.55 -23.14 0.95
N ASP A 161 -10.87 -23.23 1.15
CA ASP A 161 -11.50 -24.34 1.87
C ASP A 161 -11.55 -25.62 1.02
N ALA A 162 -11.92 -25.51 -0.26
CA ALA A 162 -11.96 -26.65 -1.18
C ALA A 162 -10.59 -27.34 -1.34
N MET A 163 -9.50 -26.56 -1.41
CA MET A 163 -8.14 -27.11 -1.53
C MET A 163 -7.73 -27.84 -0.26
N ALA A 164 -8.01 -27.29 0.92
CA ALA A 164 -7.72 -27.94 2.20
C ALA A 164 -8.44 -29.28 2.35
N VAL A 165 -9.72 -29.33 1.98
CA VAL A 165 -10.52 -30.56 1.99
C VAL A 165 -9.93 -31.62 1.05
N ILE A 166 -9.57 -31.24 -0.19
CA ILE A 166 -8.97 -32.16 -1.16
C ILE A 166 -7.63 -32.74 -0.65
N PHE A 167 -6.78 -31.90 -0.05
CA PHE A 167 -5.52 -32.36 0.54
C PHE A 167 -5.74 -33.38 1.65
N VAL A 168 -6.69 -33.12 2.55
CA VAL A 168 -7.01 -34.02 3.67
C VAL A 168 -7.60 -35.34 3.16
N PHE A 169 -8.50 -35.32 2.18
CA PHE A 169 -9.04 -36.53 1.58
C PHE A 169 -7.96 -37.38 0.89
N ASN A 170 -7.05 -36.76 0.13
CA ASN A 170 -5.95 -37.46 -0.50
C ASN A 170 -4.95 -38.02 0.52
N ALA A 171 -4.63 -37.28 1.57
CA ALA A 171 -3.76 -37.73 2.66
C ALA A 171 -4.37 -38.92 3.41
N MET A 172 -5.66 -38.87 3.76
CA MET A 172 -6.35 -39.98 4.42
C MET A 172 -6.42 -41.24 3.53
N LYS A 173 -6.66 -41.07 2.22
CA LYS A 173 -6.65 -42.18 1.26
C LYS A 173 -5.28 -42.84 1.17
N TYR A 174 -4.21 -42.03 1.12
CA TYR A 174 -2.83 -42.51 1.10
C TYR A 174 -2.48 -43.29 2.37
N LEU A 175 -2.80 -42.74 3.55
CA LEU A 175 -2.55 -43.42 4.83
C LEU A 175 -3.31 -44.75 4.96
N ARG A 176 -4.53 -44.83 4.43
CA ARG A 176 -5.29 -46.09 4.39
C ARG A 176 -4.71 -47.13 3.42
N SER A 177 -4.03 -46.72 2.35
CA SER A 177 -3.37 -47.65 1.42
C SER A 177 -2.03 -48.20 1.91
N LEU A 178 -1.45 -47.59 2.96
CA LEU A 178 -0.20 -48.03 3.58
C LEU A 178 -0.43 -49.02 4.74
N ARG A 179 -1.68 -49.33 5.08
CA ARG A 179 -2.08 -50.28 6.11
C ARG A 179 -2.69 -51.52 5.45
#